data_AF-A0A6N8XC37-F1
#
_entry.id   AF-A0A6N8XC37-F1
#
_cell.length_a   1.000
_cell.length_b   1.000
_cell.length_c   1.000
_cell.angle_alpha   90.00
_cell.angle_beta   90.00
_cell.angle_gamma   90.00
#
_symmetry.space_group_name_H-M   'P 1'
#
loop_
_entity.id
_entity.type
_entity.pdbx_description
1 polymer ?
#
loop_
_entity_poly.entity_id
_entity_poly.type
_entity_poly.pdbx_seq_one_letter_code
_entity_poly.pdbx_strand_id
1 'polypeptide(L)'
;MVNSRNLLPVAAALVLAAACTDDGTEPEEQLTEQEATGLFEGFRALLLQDEPVIVSETPTGAVVECPLGGRVEFAGGGQEEEAGDTIRLNLDVTARPMACRVSADDAWYDLTGDPGIREQITVEIVGFFESFDISGTSVGTLDWESGDRSGTCEVDLALTAVPDLSDPNSPGVTGTLSGMLCGHEVEIDVAELPIE
;
A
#
# COMPACT_ATOMS: atom_id res chain seq x y z
N MET A 1 31.27 64.56 20.81
CA MET A 1 32.12 64.06 21.91
C MET A 1 32.57 62.65 21.54
N VAL A 2 33.87 62.42 21.62
CA VAL A 2 34.60 61.23 21.14
C VAL A 2 34.89 60.29 22.31
N ASN A 3 34.75 58.98 22.08
CA ASN A 3 35.68 57.89 22.43
C ASN A 3 35.04 56.60 21.90
N SER A 4 35.50 55.86 20.90
CA SER A 4 36.83 55.50 20.38
C SER A 4 37.72 54.72 21.35
N ARG A 5 37.92 53.43 21.01
CA ARG A 5 39.03 52.47 21.29
C ARG A 5 38.40 51.07 21.29
N ASN A 6 38.86 50.04 20.58
CA ASN A 6 40.04 49.81 19.74
C ASN A 6 39.73 48.50 18.96
N LEU A 7 40.02 48.41 17.65
CA LEU A 7 41.20 47.73 17.04
C LEU A 7 41.35 46.25 17.47
N LEU A 8 41.55 45.23 16.62
CA LEU A 8 41.70 45.02 15.18
C LEU A 8 41.78 43.46 14.98
N PRO A 9 42.19 42.88 13.83
CA PRO A 9 41.51 41.77 13.16
C PRO A 9 42.20 40.40 13.34
N VAL A 10 41.48 39.30 13.07
CA VAL A 10 42.08 37.99 12.75
C VAL A 10 41.19 37.37 11.68
N ALA A 11 41.54 37.56 10.41
CA ALA A 11 42.34 36.63 9.60
C ALA A 11 41.50 35.47 9.06
N ALA A 12 41.43 35.44 7.73
CA ALA A 12 40.83 34.41 6.94
C ALA A 12 41.45 33.04 7.24
N ALA A 13 40.58 32.05 7.40
CA ALA A 13 40.88 30.68 7.04
C ALA A 13 39.81 30.25 6.04
N LEU A 14 40.18 30.26 4.76
CA LEU A 14 39.52 29.43 3.76
C LEU A 14 39.62 27.98 4.24
N VAL A 15 38.50 27.44 4.72
CA VAL A 15 38.33 25.99 4.74
C VAL A 15 37.58 25.66 3.46
N LEU A 16 38.34 25.14 2.49
CA LEU A 16 37.82 24.29 1.43
C LEU A 16 37.22 23.06 2.11
N ALA A 17 35.99 23.16 2.58
CA ALA A 17 35.15 21.98 2.73
C ALA A 17 34.67 21.68 1.31
N ALA A 18 35.14 20.54 0.80
CA ALA A 18 34.69 19.99 -0.47
C ALA A 18 33.17 20.10 -0.52
N ALA A 19 32.67 20.88 -1.48
CA ALA A 19 31.40 20.57 -2.08
C ALA A 19 31.57 19.16 -2.62
N CYS A 20 31.10 18.17 -1.87
CA CYS A 20 30.56 16.97 -2.48
C CYS A 20 29.32 17.45 -3.25
N THR A 21 29.54 18.03 -4.42
CA THR A 21 28.60 17.87 -5.52
C THR A 21 28.62 16.38 -5.79
N ASP A 22 27.79 15.66 -5.03
CA ASP A 22 27.35 14.35 -5.47
C ASP A 22 26.55 14.65 -6.74
N ASP A 23 27.24 14.55 -7.87
CA ASP A 23 26.66 14.40 -9.21
C ASP A 23 25.95 13.03 -9.27
N GLY A 24 25.06 12.80 -8.31
CA GLY A 24 24.10 11.69 -8.29
C GLY A 24 22.95 12.04 -9.21
N THR A 25 23.23 12.26 -10.49
CA THR A 25 22.22 12.26 -11.55
C THR A 25 21.92 10.83 -12.01
N GLU A 26 21.99 9.86 -11.09
CA GLU A 26 21.34 8.57 -11.30
C GLU A 26 19.87 8.78 -10.95
N PRO A 27 18.92 8.43 -11.83
CA PRO A 27 17.51 8.53 -11.51
C PRO A 27 17.26 7.72 -10.24
N GLU A 28 16.50 8.28 -9.29
CA GLU A 28 16.07 7.55 -8.11
C GLU A 28 15.20 6.37 -8.60
N GLU A 29 15.82 5.19 -8.67
CA GLU A 29 15.18 3.93 -9.10
C GLU A 29 14.13 3.45 -8.08
N GLN A 30 14.15 4.01 -6.86
CA GLN A 30 13.22 3.65 -5.80
C GLN A 30 12.02 4.61 -5.77
N LEU A 31 10.88 4.09 -5.35
CA LEU A 31 9.71 4.90 -5.04
C LEU A 31 9.97 5.67 -3.75
N THR A 32 9.48 6.89 -3.65
CA THR A 32 9.33 7.57 -2.37
C THR A 32 8.26 6.86 -1.52
N GLU A 33 8.24 7.10 -0.20
CA GLU A 33 7.19 6.55 0.68
C GLU A 33 5.78 6.90 0.19
N GLN A 34 5.56 8.14 -0.24
CA GLN A 34 4.28 8.58 -0.78
C GLN A 34 3.90 7.83 -2.07
N GLU A 35 4.85 7.67 -3.00
CA GLU A 35 4.60 6.93 -4.24
C GLU A 35 4.34 5.44 -3.97
N ALA A 36 5.05 4.86 -3.00
CA ALA A 36 4.88 3.47 -2.57
C ALA A 36 3.47 3.24 -2.00
N THR A 37 3.02 4.12 -1.10
CA THR A 37 1.66 4.10 -0.54
C THR A 37 0.60 4.28 -1.64
N GLY A 38 0.75 5.28 -2.50
CA GLY A 38 -0.19 5.52 -3.60
C GLY A 38 -0.26 4.33 -4.58
N LEU A 39 0.87 3.73 -4.94
CA LEU A 39 0.90 2.52 -5.78
C LEU A 39 0.10 1.39 -5.13
N PHE A 40 0.31 1.15 -3.83
CA PHE A 40 -0.38 0.10 -3.09
C PHE A 40 -1.89 0.37 -2.94
N GLU A 41 -2.29 1.61 -2.68
CA GLU A 41 -3.70 2.03 -2.65
C GLU A 41 -4.38 1.85 -4.01
N GLY A 42 -3.72 2.28 -5.09
CA GLY A 42 -4.21 2.10 -6.46
C GLY A 42 -4.37 0.62 -6.81
N PHE A 43 -3.46 -0.24 -6.34
CA PHE A 43 -3.59 -1.69 -6.48
C PHE A 43 -4.73 -2.26 -5.64
N ARG A 44 -4.88 -1.85 -4.38
CA ARG A 44 -5.97 -2.29 -3.50
C ARG A 44 -7.35 -1.86 -3.99
N ALA A 45 -7.46 -0.68 -4.59
CA ALA A 45 -8.70 -0.21 -5.20
C ALA A 45 -9.24 -1.17 -6.28
N LEU A 46 -8.36 -1.98 -6.92
CA LEU A 46 -8.78 -3.04 -7.83
C LEU A 46 -9.48 -4.21 -7.13
N LEU A 47 -9.06 -4.51 -5.89
CA LEU A 47 -9.62 -5.60 -5.08
C LEU A 47 -11.00 -5.24 -4.53
N LEU A 48 -11.25 -3.95 -4.36
CA LEU A 48 -12.44 -3.40 -3.70
C LEU A 48 -13.45 -2.83 -4.70
N GLN A 49 -13.31 -3.13 -6.00
CA GLN A 49 -14.28 -2.65 -6.99
C GLN A 49 -15.65 -3.30 -6.76
N ASP A 50 -16.69 -2.47 -6.71
CA ASP A 50 -18.09 -2.92 -6.65
C ASP A 50 -18.51 -3.76 -7.86
N GLU A 51 -18.06 -3.35 -9.05
CA GLU A 51 -18.47 -3.96 -10.33
C GLU A 51 -17.25 -4.24 -11.24
N PRO A 52 -16.38 -5.22 -10.89
CA PRO A 52 -15.21 -5.53 -11.70
C PRO A 52 -15.63 -6.13 -13.05
N VAL A 53 -14.91 -5.78 -14.12
CA VAL A 53 -15.12 -6.39 -15.44
C VAL A 53 -14.42 -7.76 -15.46
N ILE A 54 -15.20 -8.80 -15.23
CA ILE A 54 -14.73 -10.19 -15.20
C ILE A 54 -14.48 -10.69 -16.64
N VAL A 55 -13.23 -11.05 -16.94
CA VAL A 55 -12.82 -11.64 -18.23
C VAL A 55 -13.06 -13.14 -18.24
N SER A 56 -12.73 -13.82 -17.13
CA SER A 56 -12.93 -15.25 -16.95
C SER A 56 -13.00 -15.63 -15.49
N GLU A 57 -13.80 -16.64 -15.16
CA GLU A 57 -13.88 -17.22 -13.81
C GLU A 57 -13.50 -18.69 -13.81
N THR A 58 -12.93 -19.11 -12.69
CA THR A 58 -12.63 -20.50 -12.37
C THR A 58 -13.19 -20.82 -10.97
N PRO A 59 -13.30 -22.10 -10.58
CA PRO A 59 -13.74 -22.45 -9.22
C PRO A 59 -12.85 -21.90 -8.10
N THR A 60 -11.63 -21.46 -8.40
CA THR A 60 -10.62 -21.04 -7.42
C THR A 60 -10.06 -19.65 -7.73
N GLY A 61 -10.76 -18.83 -8.51
CA GLY A 61 -10.20 -17.57 -8.96
C GLY A 61 -10.91 -16.91 -10.13
N ALA A 62 -10.49 -15.70 -10.47
CA ALA A 62 -11.05 -14.92 -11.56
C ALA A 62 -9.95 -14.08 -12.23
N VAL A 63 -10.16 -13.70 -13.48
CA VAL A 63 -9.34 -12.69 -14.17
C VAL A 63 -10.22 -11.48 -14.41
N VAL A 64 -9.80 -10.32 -13.95
CA VAL A 64 -10.50 -9.05 -14.12
C VAL A 64 -9.68 -8.08 -14.96
N GLU A 65 -10.35 -7.16 -15.66
CA GLU A 65 -9.68 -6.04 -16.34
C GLU A 65 -9.31 -4.95 -15.35
N CYS A 66 -8.15 -4.32 -15.55
CA CYS A 66 -7.79 -3.12 -14.78
C CYS A 66 -8.42 -1.88 -15.43
N PRO A 67 -8.83 -0.86 -14.65
CA PRO A 67 -9.53 0.33 -15.15
C PRO A 67 -8.82 1.05 -16.29
N LEU A 68 -7.49 1.07 -16.26
CA LEU A 68 -6.65 1.79 -17.23
C LEU A 68 -5.94 0.87 -18.23
N GLY A 69 -6.29 -0.42 -18.25
CA GLY A 69 -5.73 -1.43 -19.15
C GLY A 69 -4.91 -2.50 -18.44
N GLY A 70 -4.75 -3.66 -19.09
CA GLY A 70 -4.16 -4.84 -18.46
C GLY A 70 -5.17 -5.65 -17.65
N ARG A 71 -4.68 -6.58 -16.82
CA ARG A 71 -5.52 -7.52 -16.07
C ARG A 71 -4.92 -7.85 -14.71
N VAL A 72 -5.77 -8.32 -13.79
CA VAL A 72 -5.32 -9.02 -12.58
C VAL A 72 -5.93 -10.42 -12.56
N GLU A 73 -5.09 -11.43 -12.31
CA GLU A 73 -5.54 -12.78 -11.98
C GLU A 73 -5.63 -12.92 -10.45
N PHE A 74 -6.81 -13.27 -9.96
CA PHE A 74 -7.04 -13.67 -8.59
C PHE A 74 -7.07 -15.19 -8.49
N ALA A 75 -6.32 -15.74 -7.55
CA ALA A 75 -6.33 -17.16 -7.23
C ALA A 75 -6.45 -17.36 -5.73
N GLY A 76 -7.38 -18.19 -5.27
CA GLY A 76 -7.63 -18.43 -3.86
C GLY A 76 -9.10 -18.62 -3.53
N GLY A 77 -9.46 -18.35 -2.28
CA GLY A 77 -10.84 -18.47 -1.84
C GLY A 77 -11.06 -18.08 -0.39
N GLY A 78 -12.34 -18.08 -0.01
CA GLY A 78 -12.79 -17.88 1.36
C GLY A 78 -13.21 -19.19 2.01
N GLN A 79 -13.11 -19.27 3.33
CA GLN A 79 -13.68 -20.31 4.17
C GLN A 79 -14.45 -19.66 5.31
N GLU A 80 -15.65 -20.16 5.56
CA GLU A 80 -16.48 -19.78 6.69
C GLU A 80 -16.52 -20.93 7.70
N GLU A 81 -16.24 -20.62 8.96
CA GLU A 81 -16.29 -21.55 10.07
C GLU A 81 -17.28 -21.02 11.12
N GLU A 82 -18.25 -21.85 11.49
CA GLU A 82 -19.17 -21.55 12.59
C GLU A 82 -18.91 -22.50 13.76
N ALA A 83 -18.68 -21.94 14.95
CA ALA A 83 -18.44 -22.69 16.17
C ALA A 83 -19.13 -22.04 17.36
N GLY A 84 -20.26 -22.60 17.79
CA GLY A 84 -21.04 -22.05 18.90
C GLY A 84 -21.67 -20.71 18.53
N ASP A 85 -21.21 -19.65 19.19
CA ASP A 85 -21.59 -18.25 18.94
C ASP A 85 -20.52 -17.47 18.16
N THR A 86 -19.49 -18.16 17.65
CA THR A 86 -18.42 -17.55 16.86
C THR A 86 -18.59 -17.88 15.37
N ILE A 87 -18.50 -16.86 14.53
CA ILE A 87 -18.37 -16.96 13.07
C ILE A 87 -16.97 -16.46 12.71
N ARG A 88 -16.22 -17.27 11.96
CA ARG A 88 -14.91 -16.89 11.43
C ARG A 88 -14.90 -16.99 9.91
N LEU A 89 -14.54 -15.90 9.24
CA LEU A 89 -14.32 -15.85 7.81
C LEU A 89 -12.82 -15.74 7.57
N ASN A 90 -12.26 -16.68 6.81
CA ASN A 90 -10.86 -16.66 6.40
C ASN A 90 -10.83 -16.45 4.89
N LEU A 91 -10.13 -15.44 4.42
CA LEU A 91 -9.85 -15.18 3.02
C LEU A 91 -8.37 -15.44 2.77
N ASP A 92 -8.05 -16.20 1.72
CA ASP A 92 -6.68 -16.41 1.26
C ASP A 92 -6.66 -16.30 -0.25
N VAL A 93 -6.23 -15.14 -0.76
CA VAL A 93 -6.27 -14.78 -2.17
C VAL A 93 -4.93 -14.23 -2.60
N THR A 94 -4.44 -14.65 -3.77
CA THR A 94 -3.29 -14.06 -4.43
C THR A 94 -3.77 -13.27 -5.64
N ALA A 95 -3.38 -11.99 -5.69
CA ALA A 95 -3.63 -11.08 -6.78
C ALA A 95 -2.36 -10.91 -7.62
N ARG A 96 -2.45 -11.29 -8.89
CA ARG A 96 -1.34 -11.33 -9.85
C ARG A 96 -1.62 -10.35 -11.00
N PRO A 97 -1.11 -9.12 -10.93
CA PRO A 97 -1.27 -8.17 -12.02
C PRO A 97 -0.45 -8.62 -13.25
N MET A 98 -1.02 -8.42 -14.42
CA MET A 98 -0.43 -8.75 -15.73
C MET A 98 -0.48 -7.50 -16.61
N ALA A 99 0.58 -6.68 -16.52
CA ALA A 99 0.62 -5.34 -17.12
C ALA A 99 -0.60 -4.49 -16.74
N CYS A 100 -1.03 -4.60 -15.48
CA CYS A 100 -2.20 -3.93 -14.94
C CYS A 100 -1.89 -2.46 -14.67
N ARG A 101 -2.64 -1.54 -15.29
CA ARG A 101 -2.46 -0.11 -15.07
C ARG A 101 -3.38 0.40 -13.98
N VAL A 102 -2.79 1.04 -12.97
CA VAL A 102 -3.48 1.74 -11.89
C VAL A 102 -3.07 3.20 -11.84
N SER A 103 -3.87 4.03 -11.18
CA SER A 103 -3.56 5.45 -10.92
C SER A 103 -3.71 5.78 -9.46
N ALA A 104 -2.81 6.59 -8.94
CA ALA A 104 -2.86 7.18 -7.60
C ALA A 104 -2.13 8.52 -7.61
N ASP A 105 -2.66 9.53 -6.93
CA ASP A 105 -2.08 10.87 -6.81
C ASP A 105 -1.60 11.49 -8.14
N ASP A 106 -2.45 11.45 -9.17
CA ASP A 106 -2.14 11.92 -10.54
C ASP A 106 -0.97 11.19 -11.25
N ALA A 107 -0.41 10.14 -10.62
CA ALA A 107 0.55 9.22 -11.21
C ALA A 107 -0.17 7.96 -11.74
N TRP A 108 0.52 7.25 -12.63
CA TRP A 108 0.09 5.93 -13.11
C TRP A 108 1.22 4.93 -12.98
N TYR A 109 0.85 3.67 -12.75
CA TYR A 109 1.78 2.56 -12.60
C TYR A 109 1.30 1.39 -13.43
N ASP A 110 2.18 0.84 -14.26
CA ASP A 110 1.98 -0.46 -14.89
C ASP A 110 2.56 -1.54 -13.97
N LEU A 111 1.70 -2.42 -13.47
CA LEU A 111 2.03 -3.43 -12.48
C LEU A 111 2.10 -4.81 -13.11
N THR A 112 3.14 -5.56 -12.75
CA THR A 112 3.25 -6.99 -13.04
C THR A 112 3.69 -7.71 -11.77
N GLY A 113 3.12 -8.89 -11.49
CA GLY A 113 3.53 -9.69 -10.34
C GLY A 113 3.66 -11.16 -10.70
N ASP A 114 4.71 -11.82 -10.23
CA ASP A 114 4.82 -13.28 -10.20
C ASP A 114 5.69 -13.68 -8.98
N PRO A 115 5.09 -14.15 -7.86
CA PRO A 115 3.74 -14.72 -7.77
C PRO A 115 2.58 -13.72 -7.66
N GLY A 116 2.85 -12.44 -7.35
CA GLY A 116 1.85 -11.41 -7.04
C GLY A 116 1.81 -11.05 -5.55
N ILE A 117 0.72 -10.41 -5.11
CA ILE A 117 0.46 -10.11 -3.69
C ILE A 117 -0.53 -11.12 -3.13
N ARG A 118 -0.18 -11.76 -2.00
CA ARG A 118 -1.05 -12.65 -1.26
C ARG A 118 -1.69 -11.91 -0.08
N GLU A 119 -3.00 -11.90 -0.07
CA GLU A 119 -3.85 -11.38 1.00
C GLU A 119 -4.37 -12.55 1.84
N GLN A 120 -4.10 -12.51 3.14
CA GLN A 120 -4.69 -13.44 4.10
C GLN A 120 -5.46 -12.63 5.14
N ILE A 121 -6.78 -12.70 5.13
CA ILE A 121 -7.64 -11.91 6.03
C ILE A 121 -8.47 -12.86 6.88
N THR A 122 -8.55 -12.58 8.17
CA THR A 122 -9.44 -13.25 9.13
C THR A 122 -10.41 -12.22 9.69
N VAL A 123 -11.70 -12.50 9.57
CA VAL A 123 -12.77 -11.78 10.26
C VAL A 123 -13.36 -12.71 11.30
N GLU A 124 -13.38 -12.30 12.56
CA GLU A 124 -13.95 -13.06 13.66
C GLU A 124 -15.07 -12.25 14.32
N ILE A 125 -16.24 -12.88 14.44
CA ILE A 125 -17.44 -12.30 15.06
C ILE A 125 -17.83 -13.23 16.20
N VAL A 126 -17.90 -12.72 17.43
CA VAL A 126 -18.27 -13.50 18.62
C VAL A 126 -19.57 -12.96 19.22
N GLY A 127 -20.49 -13.86 19.54
CA GLY A 127 -21.78 -13.53 20.15
C GLY A 127 -22.70 -12.75 19.21
N PHE A 128 -23.67 -12.04 19.79
CA PHE A 128 -24.48 -11.05 19.06
C PHE A 128 -23.69 -9.74 18.89
N PHE A 129 -22.54 -9.79 18.20
CA PHE A 129 -21.59 -8.67 18.04
C PHE A 129 -20.96 -8.21 19.38
N GLU A 130 -20.64 -9.16 20.26
CA GLU A 130 -19.91 -8.85 21.50
C GLU A 130 -18.45 -8.48 21.20
N SER A 131 -17.84 -9.17 20.24
CA SER A 131 -16.59 -8.75 19.61
C SER A 131 -16.65 -8.92 18.10
N PHE A 132 -15.91 -8.06 17.41
CA PHE A 132 -15.69 -8.14 15.97
C PHE A 132 -14.26 -7.69 15.70
N ASP A 133 -13.45 -8.60 15.21
CA ASP A 133 -12.03 -8.37 14.93
C ASP A 133 -11.73 -8.71 13.47
N ILE A 134 -10.97 -7.82 12.81
CA ILE A 134 -10.45 -8.01 11.47
C ILE A 134 -8.93 -7.99 11.59
N SER A 135 -8.28 -9.04 11.10
CA SER A 135 -6.82 -9.09 11.04
C SER A 135 -6.38 -9.69 9.72
N GLY A 136 -5.15 -9.45 9.32
CA GLY A 136 -4.65 -10.05 8.09
C GLY A 136 -3.23 -9.64 7.73
N THR A 137 -2.77 -10.12 6.58
CA THR A 137 -1.47 -9.79 6.02
C THR A 137 -1.56 -9.64 4.51
N SER A 138 -0.82 -8.67 3.96
CA SER A 138 -0.57 -8.49 2.54
C SER A 138 0.92 -8.72 2.29
N VAL A 139 1.27 -9.81 1.61
CA VAL A 139 2.68 -10.21 1.41
C VAL A 139 2.94 -10.55 -0.04
N GLY A 140 3.97 -9.97 -0.64
CA GLY A 140 4.39 -10.33 -1.98
C GLY A 140 5.31 -9.31 -2.63
N THR A 141 5.34 -9.34 -3.96
CA THR A 141 6.19 -8.47 -4.76
C THR A 141 5.48 -8.03 -6.03
N LEU A 142 5.66 -6.75 -6.39
CA LEU A 142 5.17 -6.14 -7.61
C LEU A 142 6.32 -5.49 -8.37
N ASP A 143 6.48 -5.82 -9.64
CA ASP A 143 7.24 -5.01 -10.56
C ASP A 143 6.36 -3.85 -11.04
N TRP A 144 6.92 -2.66 -11.08
CA TRP A 144 6.22 -1.44 -11.46
C TRP A 144 6.99 -0.67 -12.53
N GLU A 145 6.25 -0.02 -13.42
CA GLU A 145 6.77 0.96 -14.38
C GLU A 145 5.94 2.24 -14.32
N SER A 146 6.59 3.40 -14.34
CA SER A 146 5.95 4.72 -14.41
C SER A 146 6.82 5.69 -15.21
N GLY A 147 6.37 6.02 -16.43
CA GLY A 147 7.17 6.80 -17.37
C GLY A 147 8.49 6.11 -17.74
N ASP A 148 9.61 6.76 -17.43
CA ASP A 148 10.97 6.23 -17.65
C ASP A 148 11.55 5.52 -16.41
N ARG A 149 10.78 5.41 -15.32
CA ARG A 149 11.18 4.73 -14.08
C ARG A 149 10.56 3.33 -14.02
N SER A 150 11.32 2.38 -13.49
CA SER A 150 10.81 1.06 -13.16
C SER A 150 11.56 0.49 -11.97
N GLY A 151 10.95 -0.48 -11.31
CA GLY A 151 11.55 -1.14 -10.16
C GLY A 151 10.68 -2.26 -9.63
N THR A 152 11.08 -2.77 -8.47
CA THR A 152 10.37 -3.81 -7.75
C THR A 152 9.97 -3.26 -6.38
N CYS A 153 8.72 -3.50 -5.99
CA CYS A 153 8.16 -3.16 -4.69
C CYS A 153 7.86 -4.45 -3.92
N GLU A 154 8.57 -4.65 -2.80
CA GLU A 154 8.23 -5.69 -1.83
C GLU A 154 7.14 -5.18 -0.88
N VAL A 155 6.16 -6.03 -0.60
CA VAL A 155 5.04 -5.74 0.32
C VAL A 155 5.07 -6.76 1.44
N ASP A 156 5.10 -6.30 2.68
CA ASP A 156 4.95 -7.09 3.89
C ASP A 156 4.22 -6.25 4.94
N LEU A 157 2.88 -6.28 4.87
CA LEU A 157 2.00 -5.47 5.70
C LEU A 157 1.09 -6.36 6.55
N ALA A 158 0.86 -5.95 7.80
CA ALA A 158 -0.09 -6.55 8.71
C ALA A 158 -1.29 -5.61 8.95
N LEU A 159 -2.50 -6.17 8.86
CA LEU A 159 -3.77 -5.49 9.11
C LEU A 159 -4.25 -5.79 10.53
N THR A 160 -4.67 -4.76 11.25
CA THR A 160 -5.52 -4.87 12.44
C THR A 160 -6.64 -3.85 12.34
N ALA A 161 -7.89 -4.29 12.39
CA ALA A 161 -9.05 -3.44 12.21
C ALA A 161 -10.27 -3.93 13.01
N VAL A 162 -11.20 -3.02 13.27
CA VAL A 162 -12.50 -3.29 13.89
C VAL A 162 -13.58 -2.48 13.16
N PRO A 163 -14.83 -2.95 13.08
CA PRO A 163 -15.91 -2.15 12.52
C PRO A 163 -16.14 -0.89 13.36
N ASP A 164 -16.30 0.23 12.68
CA ASP A 164 -16.79 1.46 13.29
C ASP A 164 -18.31 1.54 13.11
N LEU A 165 -19.04 1.26 14.20
CA LEU A 165 -20.50 1.31 14.24
C LEU A 165 -21.02 2.63 14.84
N SER A 166 -20.19 3.67 14.90
CA SER A 166 -20.57 4.96 15.48
C SER A 166 -21.62 5.70 14.64
N ASP A 167 -21.61 5.55 13.31
CA ASP A 167 -22.69 5.97 12.42
C ASP A 167 -23.52 4.77 11.92
N PRO A 168 -24.76 4.59 12.41
CA PRO A 168 -25.61 3.49 11.99
C PRO A 168 -26.07 3.57 10.53
N ASN A 169 -25.89 4.72 9.85
CA ASN A 169 -26.23 4.89 8.43
C ASN A 169 -25.02 4.69 7.51
N SER A 170 -23.81 4.65 8.08
CA SER A 170 -22.55 4.52 7.34
C SER A 170 -21.54 3.79 8.23
N PRO A 171 -21.77 2.51 8.56
CA PRO A 171 -20.80 1.75 9.34
C PRO A 171 -19.48 1.68 8.57
N GLY A 172 -18.40 2.08 9.24
CA GLY A 172 -17.05 2.09 8.68
C GLY A 172 -16.20 0.94 9.23
N VAL A 173 -14.91 1.04 8.97
CA VAL A 173 -13.88 0.19 9.58
C VAL A 173 -12.78 1.12 10.08
N THR A 174 -12.37 0.98 11.34
CA THR A 174 -11.18 1.64 11.88
C THR A 174 -10.08 0.61 11.99
N GLY A 175 -8.89 0.93 11.51
CA GLY A 175 -7.77 0.01 11.59
C GLY A 175 -6.50 0.56 11.00
N THR A 176 -5.48 -0.27 11.01
CA THR A 176 -4.15 0.10 10.57
C THR A 176 -3.54 -1.04 9.76
N LEU A 177 -2.95 -0.70 8.63
CA LEU A 177 -1.99 -1.52 7.91
C LEU A 177 -0.59 -1.02 8.28
N SER A 178 0.29 -1.92 8.73
CA SER A 178 1.64 -1.53 9.14
C SER A 178 2.67 -2.56 8.70
N GLY A 179 3.87 -2.11 8.37
CA GLY A 179 4.97 -2.98 7.97
C GLY A 179 5.87 -2.36 6.90
N MET A 180 6.44 -3.18 6.03
CA MET A 180 7.35 -2.75 4.97
C MET A 180 6.62 -2.65 3.63
N LEU A 181 6.76 -1.52 2.95
CA LEU A 181 6.21 -1.25 1.64
C LEU A 181 7.25 -0.58 0.73
N CYS A 182 7.66 -1.29 -0.31
CA CYS A 182 8.69 -0.88 -1.26
C CYS A 182 9.99 -0.38 -0.60
N GLY A 183 10.38 -0.96 0.54
CA GLY A 183 11.56 -0.57 1.32
C GLY A 183 11.32 0.49 2.40
N HIS A 184 10.11 0.99 2.56
CA HIS A 184 9.72 1.96 3.59
C HIS A 184 8.93 1.31 4.72
N GLU A 185 9.18 1.71 5.96
CA GLU A 185 8.32 1.36 7.09
C GLU A 185 7.11 2.30 7.07
N VAL A 186 5.91 1.75 6.90
CA VAL A 186 4.67 2.53 6.73
C VAL A 186 3.62 2.17 7.79
N GLU A 187 2.76 3.13 8.08
CA GLU A 187 1.54 2.96 8.86
C GLU A 187 0.41 3.68 8.11
N ILE A 188 -0.56 2.92 7.60
CA ILE A 188 -1.66 3.42 6.76
C ILE A 188 -2.97 3.22 7.53
N ASP A 189 -3.74 4.30 7.71
CA ASP A 189 -5.07 4.22 8.29
C ASP A 189 -6.03 3.55 7.30
N VAL A 190 -6.72 2.49 7.74
CA VAL A 190 -7.68 1.76 6.90
C VAL A 190 -8.86 2.66 6.50
N ALA A 191 -9.19 3.67 7.29
CA ALA A 191 -10.24 4.62 6.97
C ALA A 191 -9.85 5.58 5.81
N GLU A 192 -8.57 5.69 5.49
CA GLU A 192 -8.06 6.49 4.37
C GLU A 192 -7.99 5.69 3.06
N LEU A 193 -8.10 4.36 3.14
CA LEU A 193 -8.13 3.52 1.95
C LEU A 193 -9.42 3.75 1.16
N PRO A 194 -9.36 3.74 -0.18
CA PRO A 194 -10.54 3.81 -1.02
C PRO A 194 -11.39 2.56 -0.82
N ILE A 195 -12.47 2.70 -0.06
CA ILE A 195 -13.57 1.74 0.05
C ILE A 195 -14.77 2.48 -0.56
N GLU A 196 -14.85 2.48 -1.90
CA GLU A 196 -16.01 3.05 -2.62
C GLU A 196 -17.15 2.03 -2.70
#